data_AF-A0AAN9G7S9-F1
#
_entry.id   AF-A0AAN9G7S9-F1
#
_cell.length_a   1.000
_cell.length_b   1.000
_cell.length_c   1.000
_cell.angle_alpha   90.00
_cell.angle_beta   90.00
_cell.angle_gamma   90.00
#
_symmetry.space_group_name_H-M   'P 1'
#
loop_
_entity.id
_entity.type
_entity.pdbx_description
1 polymer ?
#
loop_
_entity_poly.entity_id
_entity_poly.type
_entity_poly.pdbx_seq_one_letter_code
_entity_poly.pdbx_strand_id
1 'polypeptide(L)'
;MAKVDLKSAYRSVRIHPSSTQWTGLHWTFEGDSAPTFQRDSRLPFGDRKAPAIFHRLTQSIRRHLRRQGFDAVVVYLDDFFICAPTFGECQAALNSVIGLLRSLGFGIAWEKVEGPSKQVTFLGVTINSQSGILSLDTVKTTHLIAHLQRCLTHKQLQRLAGKLSWASNVIPWGRTHVRRIFAIMNTKADHHKVRVQPLLEDLDWWTAVLQIPSLCRRIWDRRPTVTVRCDASADAGGAFCQGDWYYTAWLPDSPHLTSAHINVKELAITVSALHRWAPQLQRRHVVIVTDNSAAQAMLNKDTSPCSPAARLLRQLSSLAIALDITVSAIHIPGADNHIPDAISRLHLPGQPSVWSPFSPPSLALC
;
A
#
# COMPACT_ATOMS: atom_id res chain seq x y z
N MET A 1 -17.63 0.27 -13.95
CA MET A 1 -17.51 0.95 -12.64
C MET A 1 -18.23 2.28 -12.72
N ALA A 2 -18.80 2.75 -11.63
CA ALA A 2 -19.46 4.06 -11.56
C ALA A 2 -19.19 4.73 -10.21
N LYS A 3 -19.37 6.03 -10.16
CA LYS A 3 -19.17 6.86 -8.97
C LYS A 3 -20.34 7.82 -8.79
N VAL A 4 -20.76 8.01 -7.55
CA VAL A 4 -21.75 9.01 -7.14
C VAL A 4 -21.20 9.82 -5.97
N ASP A 5 -21.31 11.14 -6.04
CA ASP A 5 -20.95 12.07 -4.97
C ASP A 5 -22.22 12.78 -4.45
N LEU A 6 -22.28 13.02 -3.14
CA LEU A 6 -23.41 13.71 -2.51
C LEU A 6 -23.18 15.21 -2.44
N LYS A 7 -24.20 16.00 -2.82
CA LYS A 7 -24.16 17.45 -2.69
C LYS A 7 -24.36 17.86 -1.24
N SER A 8 -23.38 18.56 -0.67
CA SER A 8 -23.44 19.10 0.70
C SER A 8 -23.84 18.05 1.74
N ALA A 9 -23.20 16.87 1.68
CA ALA A 9 -23.62 15.65 2.37
C ALA A 9 -23.93 15.82 3.87
N TYR A 10 -23.07 16.51 4.62
CA TYR A 10 -23.30 16.78 6.05
C TYR A 10 -24.55 17.63 6.31
N ARG A 11 -24.87 18.55 5.40
CA ARG A 11 -26.07 19.41 5.52
C ARG A 11 -27.37 18.64 5.27
N SER A 12 -27.32 17.40 4.78
CA SER A 12 -28.50 16.53 4.72
C SER A 12 -28.92 15.99 6.09
N VAL A 13 -28.03 15.99 7.09
CA VAL A 13 -28.30 15.40 8.42
C VAL A 13 -28.62 16.48 9.43
N ARG A 14 -29.81 16.41 10.03
CA ARG A 14 -30.23 17.31 11.12
C ARG A 14 -29.52 16.98 12.42
N ILE A 15 -29.26 18.02 13.21
CA ILE A 15 -28.77 17.88 14.58
C ILE A 15 -29.97 17.76 15.51
N HIS A 16 -29.83 16.96 16.55
CA HIS A 16 -30.87 16.87 17.59
C HIS A 16 -31.05 18.24 18.28
N PRO A 17 -32.29 18.72 18.53
CA PRO A 17 -32.52 20.06 19.10
C PRO A 17 -31.76 20.37 20.39
N SER A 18 -31.52 19.37 21.26
CA SER A 18 -30.71 19.55 22.47
C SER A 18 -29.22 19.86 22.21
N SER A 19 -28.72 19.55 21.01
CA SER A 19 -27.32 19.74 20.63
C SER A 19 -27.08 21.03 19.85
N THR A 20 -28.12 21.71 19.34
CA THR A 20 -27.97 22.92 18.53
C THR A 20 -27.44 24.12 19.33
N GLN A 21 -27.50 24.08 20.66
CA GLN A 21 -26.92 25.12 21.51
C GLN A 21 -25.38 25.15 21.43
N TRP A 22 -24.75 24.03 21.07
CA TRP A 22 -23.29 23.90 20.98
C TRP A 22 -22.74 24.26 19.60
N THR A 23 -23.62 24.55 18.63
CA THR A 23 -23.26 24.95 17.25
C THR A 23 -23.51 26.43 17.00
N GLY A 24 -23.54 27.23 18.07
CA GLY A 24 -23.72 28.67 18.00
C GLY A 24 -22.51 29.37 17.40
N LEU A 25 -22.76 30.31 16.51
CA LEU A 25 -21.78 31.24 15.94
C LEU A 25 -22.32 32.66 16.16
N HIS A 26 -21.45 33.62 16.42
CA HIS A 26 -21.84 35.03 16.43
C HIS A 26 -21.04 35.79 15.37
N TRP A 27 -21.72 36.65 14.64
CA TRP A 27 -21.11 37.49 13.60
C TRP A 27 -21.74 38.87 13.64
N THR A 28 -20.91 39.90 13.55
CA THR A 28 -21.38 41.29 13.43
C THR A 28 -21.28 41.67 11.96
N PHE A 29 -22.42 41.90 11.31
CA PHE A 29 -22.45 42.34 9.92
C PHE A 29 -22.08 43.82 9.81
N GLU A 30 -21.58 44.20 8.64
CA GLU A 30 -21.27 45.61 8.36
C GLU A 30 -22.56 46.44 8.41
N GLY A 31 -22.59 47.44 9.28
CA GLY A 31 -23.78 48.25 9.55
C GLY A 31 -24.59 47.85 10.79
N ASP A 32 -24.33 46.68 11.37
CA ASP A 32 -24.97 46.26 12.62
C ASP A 32 -24.15 46.69 13.84
N SER A 33 -24.83 47.29 14.81
CA SER A 33 -24.25 47.69 16.11
C SER A 33 -24.22 46.55 17.14
N ALA A 34 -24.89 45.44 16.88
CA ALA A 34 -24.95 44.27 17.76
C ALA A 34 -24.63 42.96 17.01
N PRO A 35 -24.02 41.96 17.67
CA PRO A 35 -23.71 40.68 17.05
C PRO A 35 -24.98 39.87 16.79
N THR A 36 -25.09 39.30 15.60
CA THR A 36 -26.13 38.32 15.25
C THR A 36 -25.70 36.92 15.65
N PHE A 37 -26.52 36.23 16.44
CA PHE A 37 -26.30 34.84 16.84
C PHE A 37 -27.00 33.88 15.89
N GLN A 38 -26.25 32.97 15.30
CA GLN A 38 -26.75 31.92 14.41
C GLN A 38 -26.44 30.55 15.02
N ARG A 39 -27.26 29.55 14.70
CA ARG A 39 -27.04 28.16 15.12
C ARG A 39 -27.21 27.24 13.93
N ASP A 40 -26.33 26.25 13.80
CA ASP A 40 -26.51 25.21 12.80
C ASP A 40 -27.61 24.23 13.21
N SER A 41 -28.60 24.05 12.33
CA SER A 41 -29.66 23.04 12.47
C SER A 41 -29.28 21.67 11.90
N ARG A 42 -28.13 21.59 11.22
CA ARG A 42 -27.59 20.42 10.50
C ARG A 42 -26.11 20.27 10.80
N LEU A 43 -25.53 19.09 10.58
CA LEU A 43 -24.11 18.85 10.86
C LEU A 43 -23.22 19.94 10.23
N PRO A 44 -22.48 20.73 11.04
CA PRO A 44 -21.61 21.76 10.53
C PRO A 44 -20.31 21.17 9.99
N PHE A 45 -19.71 21.88 9.04
CA PHE A 45 -18.32 21.63 8.67
C PHE A 45 -17.40 22.05 9.82
N GLY A 46 -16.35 21.27 10.07
CA GLY A 46 -15.40 21.51 11.16
C GLY A 46 -15.75 20.79 12.47
N ASP A 47 -16.96 20.25 12.63
CA ASP A 47 -17.25 19.37 13.77
C ASP A 47 -16.51 18.04 13.63
N ARG A 48 -15.68 17.73 14.64
CA ARG A 48 -14.91 16.48 14.73
C ARG A 48 -15.80 15.23 14.68
N LYS A 49 -17.04 15.29 15.16
CA LYS A 49 -17.97 14.14 15.19
C LYS A 49 -18.76 13.97 13.89
N ALA A 50 -18.93 15.02 13.09
CA ALA A 50 -19.75 15.00 11.88
C ALA A 50 -19.33 13.88 10.89
N PRO A 51 -18.02 13.67 10.57
CA PRO A 51 -17.62 12.58 9.68
C PRO A 51 -17.99 11.20 10.21
N ALA A 52 -17.85 10.96 11.51
CA ALA A 52 -18.17 9.67 12.13
C ALA A 52 -19.68 9.38 12.11
N ILE A 53 -20.50 10.40 12.42
CA ILE A 53 -21.97 10.31 12.35
C ILE A 53 -22.40 10.02 10.91
N PHE A 54 -21.85 10.76 9.95
CA PHE A 54 -22.18 10.60 8.55
C PHE A 54 -21.74 9.24 8.00
N HIS A 55 -20.53 8.79 8.35
CA HIS A 55 -20.04 7.47 7.98
C HIS A 55 -20.97 6.35 8.45
N ARG A 56 -21.45 6.39 9.70
CA ARG A 56 -22.41 5.40 10.21
C ARG A 56 -23.69 5.34 9.37
N LEU A 57 -24.18 6.51 8.96
CA LEU A 57 -25.35 6.61 8.11
C LEU A 57 -25.08 5.99 6.73
N THR A 58 -23.98 6.35 6.07
CA THR A 58 -23.70 5.86 4.73
C THR A 58 -23.30 4.38 4.70
N GLN A 59 -22.71 3.85 5.79
CA GLN A 59 -22.55 2.40 5.98
C GLN A 59 -23.89 1.66 6.11
N SER A 60 -24.92 2.29 6.69
CA SER A 60 -26.27 1.71 6.78
C SER A 60 -26.91 1.60 5.39
N ILE A 61 -26.72 2.63 4.55
CA ILE A 61 -27.12 2.62 3.13
C ILE A 61 -26.40 1.51 2.37
N ARG A 62 -25.07 1.41 2.52
CA ARG A 62 -24.28 0.32 1.94
C ARG A 62 -24.80 -1.06 2.34
N ARG A 63 -25.14 -1.26 3.62
CA ARG A 63 -25.69 -2.53 4.11
C ARG A 63 -27.05 -2.85 3.48
N HIS A 64 -27.90 -1.84 3.26
CA HIS A 64 -29.17 -2.00 2.58
C HIS A 64 -28.97 -2.39 1.10
N LEU A 65 -28.08 -1.70 0.39
CA LEU A 65 -27.75 -2.01 -1.01
C LEU A 65 -27.21 -3.43 -1.17
N ARG A 66 -26.34 -3.88 -0.26
CA ARG A 66 -25.86 -5.28 -0.24
C ARG A 66 -26.99 -6.29 -0.12
N ARG A 67 -27.99 -6.04 0.74
CA ARG A 67 -29.17 -6.91 0.88
C ARG A 67 -30.03 -6.96 -0.38
N GLN A 68 -29.93 -5.97 -1.26
CA GLN A 68 -30.59 -5.94 -2.57
C GLN A 68 -29.78 -6.62 -3.68
N GLY A 69 -28.62 -7.22 -3.36
CA GLY A 69 -27.75 -7.89 -4.33
C GLY A 69 -26.62 -7.02 -4.89
N PHE A 70 -26.45 -5.79 -4.41
CA PHE A 70 -25.35 -4.91 -4.83
C PHE A 70 -24.13 -5.06 -3.90
N ASP A 71 -23.41 -6.16 -4.02
CA ASP A 71 -22.30 -6.51 -3.12
C ASP A 71 -21.05 -5.63 -3.28
N ALA A 72 -20.81 -5.19 -4.51
CA ALA A 72 -19.65 -4.42 -4.93
C ALA A 72 -19.88 -2.90 -4.89
N VAL A 73 -20.55 -2.44 -3.82
CA VAL A 73 -20.65 -1.02 -3.46
C VAL A 73 -19.70 -0.70 -2.31
N VAL A 74 -18.78 0.22 -2.56
CA VAL A 74 -17.85 0.79 -1.59
C VAL A 74 -18.29 2.22 -1.28
N VAL A 75 -18.35 2.56 0.00
CA VAL A 75 -18.82 3.88 0.44
C VAL A 75 -17.80 4.45 1.41
N TYR A 76 -17.30 5.64 1.08
CA TYR A 76 -16.39 6.41 1.91
C TYR A 76 -16.98 7.80 2.14
N LEU A 77 -17.54 8.01 3.34
CA LEU A 77 -18.29 9.23 3.67
C LEU A 77 -19.38 9.49 2.62
N ASP A 78 -19.22 10.52 1.79
CA ASP A 78 -20.10 11.00 0.73
C ASP A 78 -19.78 10.43 -0.66
N ASP A 79 -18.61 9.80 -0.84
CA ASP A 79 -18.18 9.17 -2.08
C ASP A 79 -18.71 7.71 -2.15
N PHE A 80 -19.57 7.43 -3.13
CA PHE A 80 -20.06 6.09 -3.45
C PHE A 80 -19.38 5.56 -4.71
N PHE A 81 -18.83 4.35 -4.63
CA PHE A 81 -18.22 3.63 -5.74
C PHE A 81 -18.95 2.33 -5.98
N ILE A 82 -19.23 2.05 -7.25
CA ILE A 82 -20.01 0.92 -7.71
C ILE A 82 -19.16 0.16 -8.72
N CYS A 83 -19.03 -1.15 -8.52
CA CYS A 83 -18.41 -2.03 -9.48
C CYS A 83 -19.38 -3.17 -9.82
N ALA A 84 -19.46 -3.55 -11.09
CA ALA A 84 -20.22 -4.70 -11.54
C ALA A 84 -19.51 -5.35 -12.74
N PRO A 85 -19.73 -6.65 -13.00
CA PRO A 85 -19.09 -7.37 -14.11
C PRO A 85 -19.41 -6.78 -15.49
N THR A 86 -20.66 -6.40 -15.72
CA THR A 86 -21.12 -5.89 -17.03
C THR A 86 -21.54 -4.43 -16.98
N PHE A 87 -21.59 -3.79 -18.15
CA PHE A 87 -22.09 -2.42 -18.29
C PHE A 87 -23.55 -2.31 -17.81
N GLY A 88 -24.41 -3.24 -18.22
CA GLY A 88 -25.84 -3.24 -17.88
C GLY A 88 -26.08 -3.38 -16.38
N GLU A 89 -25.41 -4.32 -15.72
CA GLU A 89 -25.48 -4.47 -14.26
C GLU A 89 -24.94 -3.24 -13.53
N CYS A 90 -23.85 -2.64 -14.04
CA CYS A 90 -23.29 -1.42 -13.45
C CYS A 90 -24.26 -0.24 -13.57
N GLN A 91 -24.95 -0.10 -14.71
CA GLN A 91 -25.95 0.93 -14.92
C GLN A 91 -27.18 0.71 -14.02
N ALA A 92 -27.66 -0.52 -13.91
CA ALA A 92 -28.76 -0.88 -13.02
C ALA A 92 -28.41 -0.55 -11.56
N ALA A 93 -27.23 -0.97 -11.10
CA ALA A 93 -26.74 -0.66 -9.77
C ALA A 93 -26.60 0.85 -9.52
N LEU A 94 -26.07 1.60 -10.49
CA LEU A 94 -26.00 3.07 -10.43
C LEU A 94 -27.38 3.70 -10.25
N ASN A 95 -28.36 3.29 -11.06
CA ASN A 95 -29.72 3.79 -10.99
C ASN A 95 -30.39 3.46 -9.65
N SER A 96 -30.21 2.25 -9.14
CA SER A 96 -30.74 1.83 -7.84
C SER A 96 -30.11 2.62 -6.69
N VAL A 97 -28.79 2.84 -6.72
CA VAL A 97 -28.08 3.66 -5.72
C VAL A 97 -28.59 5.09 -5.73
N ILE A 98 -28.68 5.72 -6.91
CA ILE A 98 -29.20 7.09 -7.05
C ILE A 98 -30.66 7.17 -6.57
N GLY A 99 -31.50 6.20 -6.95
CA GLY A 99 -32.89 6.12 -6.53
C GLY A 99 -33.04 6.07 -5.01
N LEU A 100 -32.28 5.19 -4.36
CA LEU A 100 -32.27 5.06 -2.90
C LEU A 100 -31.76 6.33 -2.21
N LEU A 101 -30.67 6.91 -2.70
CA LEU A 101 -30.12 8.14 -2.11
C LEU A 101 -31.14 9.29 -2.19
N ARG A 102 -31.82 9.44 -3.32
CA ARG A 102 -32.87 10.44 -3.50
C ARG A 102 -34.09 10.16 -2.62
N SER A 103 -34.52 8.90 -2.50
CA SER A 103 -35.66 8.55 -1.63
C SER A 103 -35.37 8.80 -0.15
N LEU A 104 -34.11 8.73 0.25
CA LEU A 104 -33.64 9.06 1.60
C LEU A 104 -33.44 10.58 1.82
N GLY A 105 -33.67 11.41 0.78
CA GLY A 105 -33.56 12.87 0.86
C GLY A 105 -32.15 13.43 0.64
N PHE A 106 -31.20 12.64 0.12
CA PHE A 106 -29.89 13.14 -0.25
C PHE A 106 -29.91 13.87 -1.59
N GLY A 107 -29.18 14.98 -1.67
CA GLY A 107 -28.88 15.66 -2.93
C GLY A 107 -27.72 14.98 -3.63
N ILE A 108 -27.83 14.76 -4.94
CA ILE A 108 -26.75 14.21 -5.77
C ILE A 108 -26.00 15.36 -6.45
N ALA A 109 -24.67 15.29 -6.46
CA ALA A 109 -23.82 16.18 -7.25
C ALA A 109 -23.69 15.61 -8.68
N TRP A 110 -24.69 15.89 -9.53
CA TRP A 110 -24.80 15.32 -10.88
C TRP A 110 -23.57 15.56 -11.76
N GLU A 111 -22.92 16.72 -11.60
CA GLU A 111 -21.69 17.10 -12.28
C GLU A 111 -20.48 16.22 -11.93
N LYS A 112 -20.55 15.47 -10.83
CA LYS A 112 -19.51 14.53 -10.38
C LYS A 112 -19.92 13.06 -10.49
N VAL A 113 -21.13 12.78 -10.97
CA VAL A 113 -21.55 11.40 -11.24
C VAL A 113 -20.78 10.92 -12.46
N GLU A 114 -20.11 9.77 -12.32
CA GLU A 114 -19.28 9.20 -13.37
C GLU A 114 -19.69 7.76 -13.65
N GLY A 115 -19.68 7.38 -14.93
CA GLY A 115 -19.87 6.01 -15.39
C GLY A 115 -21.31 5.63 -15.75
N PRO A 116 -21.54 4.37 -16.13
CA PRO A 116 -20.59 3.26 -16.12
C PRO A 116 -19.40 3.44 -17.08
N SER A 117 -18.18 3.32 -16.55
CA SER A 117 -16.92 3.44 -17.28
C SER A 117 -15.93 2.34 -16.86
N LYS A 118 -14.95 2.07 -17.73
CA LYS A 118 -13.79 1.20 -17.45
C LYS A 118 -12.68 1.90 -16.67
N GLN A 119 -12.74 3.23 -16.61
CA GLN A 119 -11.82 4.07 -15.85
C GLN A 119 -12.62 5.03 -14.99
N VAL A 120 -12.38 5.03 -13.68
CA VAL A 120 -13.09 5.90 -12.72
C VAL A 120 -12.10 6.39 -11.68
N THR A 121 -12.20 7.67 -11.28
CA THR A 121 -11.35 8.23 -10.22
C THR A 121 -12.08 8.23 -8.88
N PHE A 122 -11.61 7.40 -7.94
CA PHE A 122 -12.22 7.24 -6.61
C PHE A 122 -11.21 7.50 -5.50
N LEU A 123 -11.58 8.33 -4.51
CA LEU A 123 -10.67 8.83 -3.46
C LEU A 123 -9.35 9.39 -4.03
N GLY A 124 -9.45 9.90 -5.25
CA GLY A 124 -8.37 10.43 -6.06
C GLY A 124 -7.27 9.43 -6.43
N VAL A 125 -7.63 8.15 -6.53
CA VAL A 125 -6.90 7.11 -7.26
C VAL A 125 -7.69 6.81 -8.53
N THR A 126 -7.02 6.79 -9.68
CA THR A 126 -7.63 6.36 -10.94
C THR A 126 -7.60 4.84 -11.00
N ILE A 127 -8.77 4.22 -11.13
CA ILE A 127 -8.95 2.78 -11.20
C ILE A 127 -9.26 2.43 -12.64
N ASN A 128 -8.40 1.64 -13.29
CA ASN A 128 -8.66 1.13 -14.64
C ASN A 128 -8.97 -0.36 -14.58
N SER A 129 -10.23 -0.73 -14.86
CA SER A 129 -10.70 -2.11 -14.81
C SER A 129 -10.36 -2.93 -16.06
N GLN A 130 -9.84 -2.31 -17.13
CA GLN A 130 -9.39 -3.03 -18.32
C GLN A 130 -7.95 -3.51 -18.15
N SER A 131 -7.05 -2.61 -17.73
CA SER A 131 -5.66 -2.95 -17.46
C SER A 131 -5.46 -3.56 -16.07
N GLY A 132 -6.40 -3.35 -15.14
CA GLY A 132 -6.27 -3.80 -13.75
C GLY A 132 -5.23 -3.02 -12.97
N ILE A 133 -5.08 -1.72 -13.26
CA ILE A 133 -4.06 -0.85 -12.68
C ILE A 133 -4.71 0.24 -11.84
N LEU A 134 -4.13 0.50 -10.67
CA LEU A 134 -4.39 1.68 -9.86
C LEU A 134 -3.31 2.71 -10.17
N SER A 135 -3.68 3.91 -10.60
CA SER A 135 -2.72 4.98 -10.89
C SER A 135 -3.08 6.27 -10.15
N LEU A 136 -2.07 7.09 -9.90
CA LEU A 136 -2.29 8.46 -9.46
C LEU A 136 -2.77 9.29 -10.66
N ASP A 137 -3.62 10.28 -10.41
CA ASP A 137 -3.94 11.25 -11.46
C ASP A 137 -2.69 12.08 -11.82
N THR A 138 -2.66 12.61 -13.04
CA THR A 138 -1.50 13.36 -13.56
C THR A 138 -1.25 14.63 -12.75
N VAL A 139 -2.30 15.33 -12.33
CA VAL A 139 -2.22 16.58 -11.56
C VAL A 139 -1.55 16.36 -10.19
N LYS A 140 -1.96 15.33 -9.45
CA LYS A 140 -1.37 14.92 -8.18
C LYS A 140 0.05 14.46 -8.33
N THR A 141 0.36 13.74 -9.40
CA THR A 141 1.71 13.28 -9.69
C THR A 141 2.64 14.48 -9.91
N THR A 142 2.26 15.42 -10.77
CA THR A 142 3.00 16.67 -11.00
C THR A 142 3.16 17.48 -9.72
N HIS A 143 2.08 17.63 -8.93
CA HIS A 143 2.14 18.35 -7.67
C HIS A 143 3.07 17.64 -6.66
N LEU A 144 2.99 16.31 -6.53
CA LEU A 144 3.88 15.51 -5.66
C LEU A 144 5.35 15.71 -6.03
N ILE A 145 5.69 15.61 -7.32
CA ILE A 145 7.04 15.84 -7.84
C ILE A 145 7.52 17.24 -7.49
N ALA A 146 6.68 18.27 -7.64
CA ALA A 146 7.02 19.64 -7.26
C ALA A 146 7.34 19.82 -5.76
N HIS A 147 6.81 18.96 -4.88
CA HIS A 147 7.11 18.96 -3.43
C HIS A 147 8.36 18.16 -3.06
N LEU A 148 8.95 17.37 -3.98
CA LEU A 148 10.18 16.59 -3.76
C LEU A 148 11.43 17.46 -3.90
N GLN A 149 11.57 18.44 -3.01
CA GLN A 149 12.69 19.39 -3.02
C GLN A 149 13.86 18.89 -2.15
N ARG A 150 15.09 19.26 -2.52
CA ARG A 150 16.31 18.90 -1.77
C ARG A 150 16.44 19.64 -0.43
N CYS A 151 15.71 20.74 -0.25
CA CYS A 151 15.71 21.56 0.97
C CYS A 151 14.28 21.69 1.49
N LEU A 152 13.99 21.11 2.66
CA LEU A 152 12.66 21.10 3.26
C LEU A 152 12.74 21.50 4.74
N THR A 153 11.79 22.31 5.18
CA THR A 153 11.50 22.51 6.61
C THR A 153 10.87 21.25 7.21
N HIS A 154 10.93 21.08 8.53
CA HIS A 154 10.30 19.94 9.21
C HIS A 154 8.78 19.86 8.93
N LYS A 155 8.07 21.00 8.94
CA LYS A 155 6.65 21.08 8.55
C LYS A 155 6.38 20.67 7.10
N GLN A 156 7.24 21.07 6.15
CA GLN A 156 7.13 20.63 4.76
C GLN A 156 7.37 19.13 4.64
N LEU A 157 8.36 18.60 5.37
CA LEU A 157 8.66 17.17 5.41
C LEU A 157 7.50 16.35 5.99
N GLN A 158 6.85 16.82 7.06
CA GLN A 158 5.65 16.21 7.63
C GLN A 158 4.52 16.11 6.60
N ARG A 159 4.25 17.21 5.89
CA ARG A 159 3.22 17.26 4.83
C ARG A 159 3.58 16.32 3.67
N LEU A 160 4.85 16.32 3.24
CA LEU A 160 5.35 15.46 2.18
C LEU A 160 5.23 13.98 2.57
N ALA A 161 5.66 13.60 3.78
CA ALA A 161 5.57 12.24 4.30
C ALA A 161 4.13 11.72 4.30
N GLY A 162 3.17 12.55 4.70
CA GLY A 162 1.74 12.21 4.63
C GLY A 162 1.28 11.94 3.19
N LYS A 163 1.65 12.80 2.25
CA LYS A 163 1.31 12.64 0.83
C LYS A 163 1.96 11.38 0.21
N LEU A 164 3.25 11.13 0.49
CA LEU A 164 3.97 9.95 -0.01
C LEU A 164 3.46 8.65 0.63
N SER A 165 3.10 8.69 1.91
CA SER A 165 2.45 7.57 2.60
C SER A 165 1.12 7.20 1.92
N TRP A 166 0.29 8.19 1.58
CA TRP A 166 -0.93 7.96 0.81
C TRP A 166 -0.62 7.41 -0.59
N ALA A 167 0.36 8.00 -1.30
CA ALA A 167 0.78 7.56 -2.63
C ALA A 167 1.33 6.12 -2.65
N SER A 168 1.92 5.65 -1.54
CA SER A 168 2.42 4.27 -1.42
C SER A 168 1.35 3.17 -1.49
N ASN A 169 0.08 3.53 -1.37
CA ASN A 169 -1.02 2.59 -1.63
C ASN A 169 -1.15 2.28 -3.13
N VAL A 170 -0.67 3.18 -3.99
CA VAL A 170 -0.75 3.10 -5.45
C VAL A 170 0.61 2.75 -6.04
N ILE A 171 1.70 3.31 -5.50
CA ILE A 171 3.07 3.08 -5.96
C ILE A 171 3.66 1.88 -5.20
N PRO A 172 3.97 0.76 -5.89
CA PRO A 172 4.65 -0.40 -5.27
C PRO A 172 5.95 0.02 -4.60
N TRP A 173 6.32 -0.63 -3.50
CA TRP A 173 7.53 -0.35 -2.72
C TRP A 173 7.65 1.06 -2.10
N GLY A 174 6.66 1.94 -2.28
CA GLY A 174 6.71 3.30 -1.74
C GLY A 174 6.88 3.36 -0.22
N ARG A 175 6.33 2.38 0.51
CA ARG A 175 6.46 2.31 1.99
C ARG A 175 7.90 2.09 2.44
N THR A 176 8.70 1.37 1.65
CA THR A 176 10.13 1.14 1.89
C THR A 176 10.91 2.46 1.89
N HIS A 177 10.52 3.39 1.01
CA HIS A 177 11.17 4.69 0.82
C HIS A 177 10.60 5.80 1.71
N VAL A 178 9.41 5.61 2.27
CA VAL A 178 8.80 6.56 3.23
C VAL A 178 9.26 6.32 4.66
N ARG A 179 9.67 5.10 5.01
CA ARG A 179 10.02 4.74 6.40
C ARG A 179 11.13 5.60 7.01
N ARG A 180 12.19 5.88 6.26
CA ARG A 180 13.31 6.75 6.73
C ARG A 180 12.86 8.18 6.96
N ILE A 181 11.93 8.67 6.14
CA ILE A 181 11.35 10.01 6.30
C ILE A 181 10.68 10.13 7.68
N PHE A 182 9.84 9.16 8.04
CA PHE A 182 9.21 9.13 9.38
C PHE A 182 10.22 8.95 10.51
N ALA A 183 11.27 8.14 10.33
CA ALA A 183 12.29 7.96 11.35
C ALA A 183 13.02 9.27 11.68
N ILE A 184 13.34 10.08 10.67
CA ILE A 184 13.98 11.40 10.87
C ILE A 184 12.98 12.40 11.48
N MET A 185 11.73 12.41 11.02
CA MET A 185 10.69 13.31 11.56
C MET A 185 10.49 13.14 13.07
N ASN A 186 10.52 11.90 13.56
CA ASN A 186 10.28 11.58 14.96
C ASN A 186 11.43 11.97 15.91
N THR A 187 12.55 12.49 15.39
CA THR A 187 13.74 12.84 16.20
C THR A 187 13.91 14.33 16.44
N LYS A 188 13.07 15.21 15.87
CA LYS A 188 13.27 16.67 15.91
C LYS A 188 11.98 17.45 16.17
N ALA A 189 12.12 18.59 16.85
CA ALA A 189 11.04 19.56 17.06
C ALA A 189 10.71 20.34 15.78
N ASP A 190 9.47 20.83 15.67
CA ASP A 190 8.84 21.38 14.46
C ASP A 190 9.55 22.58 13.80
N HIS A 191 10.41 23.29 14.54
CA HIS A 191 11.11 24.51 14.09
C HIS A 191 12.53 24.25 13.57
N HIS A 192 13.05 23.01 13.67
CA HIS A 192 14.39 22.70 13.22
C HIS A 192 14.44 22.48 11.70
N LYS A 193 15.45 23.06 11.04
CA LYS A 193 15.81 22.65 9.67
C LYS A 193 16.28 21.19 9.71
N VAL A 194 15.69 20.35 8.86
CA VAL A 194 16.07 18.94 8.75
C VAL A 194 17.19 18.84 7.72
N ARG A 195 18.27 18.10 8.07
CA ARG A 195 19.26 17.71 7.06
C ARG A 195 18.59 16.68 6.15
N VAL A 196 18.22 17.10 4.95
CA VAL A 196 17.57 16.23 3.95
C VAL A 196 18.57 15.28 3.30
N GLN A 197 19.88 15.50 3.48
CA GLN A 197 20.94 14.71 2.86
C GLN A 197 20.81 13.18 3.03
N PRO A 198 20.45 12.64 4.22
CA PRO A 198 20.20 11.21 4.38
C PRO A 198 18.94 10.72 3.66
N LEU A 199 18.05 11.60 3.20
CA LEU A 199 16.82 11.27 2.48
C LEU A 199 16.93 11.46 0.97
N LEU A 200 18.05 11.97 0.45
CA LEU A 200 18.17 12.27 -0.97
C LEU A 200 17.92 11.05 -1.85
N GLU A 201 18.46 9.89 -1.49
CA GLU A 201 18.19 8.63 -2.18
C GLU A 201 16.69 8.30 -2.24
N ASP A 202 15.95 8.60 -1.18
CA ASP A 202 14.50 8.35 -1.13
C ASP A 202 13.73 9.35 -1.98
N LEU A 203 14.10 10.62 -1.93
CA LEU A 203 13.48 11.67 -2.74
C LEU A 203 13.77 11.45 -4.23
N ASP A 204 14.99 11.07 -4.58
CA ASP A 204 15.40 10.77 -5.94
C ASP A 204 14.68 9.52 -6.46
N TRP A 205 14.55 8.47 -5.63
CA TRP A 205 13.76 7.28 -5.97
C TRP A 205 12.29 7.64 -6.22
N TRP A 206 11.67 8.42 -5.34
CA TRP A 206 10.28 8.88 -5.53
C TRP A 206 10.11 9.70 -6.80
N THR A 207 11.06 10.59 -7.08
CA THR A 207 11.06 11.43 -8.28
C THR A 207 11.13 10.58 -9.55
N ALA A 208 11.99 9.56 -9.56
CA ALA A 208 12.13 8.65 -10.69
C ALA A 208 10.87 7.77 -10.86
N VAL A 209 10.37 7.15 -9.79
CA VAL A 209 9.24 6.21 -9.86
C VAL A 209 7.94 6.89 -10.24
N LEU A 210 7.68 8.12 -9.76
CA LEU A 210 6.48 8.88 -10.13
C LEU A 210 6.44 9.25 -11.62
N GLN A 211 7.57 9.20 -12.32
CA GLN A 211 7.66 9.44 -13.76
C GLN A 211 7.47 8.17 -14.59
N ILE A 212 7.36 6.99 -13.97
CA ILE A 212 7.18 5.71 -14.67
C ILE A 212 5.69 5.31 -14.60
N PRO A 213 4.89 5.51 -15.66
CA PRO A 213 3.44 5.30 -15.59
C PRO A 213 3.06 3.83 -15.38
N SER A 214 3.93 2.90 -15.79
CA SER A 214 3.73 1.45 -15.64
C SER A 214 4.00 0.94 -14.23
N LEU A 215 4.71 1.69 -13.38
CA LEU A 215 5.09 1.27 -12.03
C LEU A 215 3.97 1.60 -11.03
N CYS A 216 2.86 0.90 -11.22
CA CYS A 216 1.62 1.10 -10.48
C CYS A 216 1.14 -0.23 -9.90
N ARG A 217 0.48 -0.18 -8.74
CA ARG A 217 -0.08 -1.36 -8.10
C ARG A 217 -1.19 -1.93 -8.99
N ARG A 218 -1.13 -3.24 -9.20
CA ARG A 218 -2.14 -3.98 -9.95
C ARG A 218 -3.25 -4.46 -9.02
N ILE A 219 -4.49 -4.41 -9.50
CA ILE A 219 -5.68 -4.92 -8.81
C ILE A 219 -5.68 -6.46 -8.89
N TRP A 220 -5.36 -6.99 -10.07
CA TRP A 220 -5.12 -8.41 -10.30
C TRP A 220 -3.75 -8.56 -10.97
N ASP A 221 -2.94 -9.46 -10.43
CA ASP A 221 -1.70 -9.84 -11.08
C ASP A 221 -1.89 -11.14 -11.85
N ARG A 222 -1.72 -11.08 -13.17
CA ARG A 222 -1.85 -12.23 -14.08
C ARG A 222 -0.50 -12.85 -14.43
N ARG A 223 0.60 -12.39 -13.81
CA ARG A 223 1.92 -12.96 -14.01
C ARG A 223 1.93 -14.44 -13.56
N PRO A 224 2.68 -15.33 -14.25
CA PRO A 224 2.90 -16.68 -13.76
C PRO A 224 3.49 -16.64 -12.36
N THR A 225 3.02 -17.53 -11.48
CA THR A 225 3.49 -17.58 -10.09
C THR A 225 4.65 -18.56 -9.96
N VAL A 226 5.69 -18.15 -9.22
CA VAL A 226 6.81 -19.00 -8.81
C VAL A 226 6.95 -18.96 -7.31
N THR A 227 7.17 -20.12 -6.72
CA THR A 227 7.34 -20.28 -5.27
C THR A 227 8.82 -20.40 -4.94
N VAL A 228 9.29 -19.54 -4.04
CA VAL A 228 10.63 -19.62 -3.46
C VAL A 228 10.47 -19.88 -1.97
N ARG A 229 11.06 -20.97 -1.49
CA ARG A 229 11.01 -21.34 -0.07
C ARG A 229 12.32 -20.94 0.58
N CYS A 230 12.26 -20.31 1.74
CA CYS A 230 13.43 -19.80 2.45
C CYS A 230 13.38 -20.23 3.92
N ASP A 231 14.57 -20.36 4.50
CA ASP A 231 14.78 -20.56 5.93
C ASP A 231 16.15 -20.01 6.32
N ALA A 232 16.26 -19.42 7.51
CA ALA A 232 17.53 -19.01 8.07
C ALA A 232 17.79 -19.68 9.42
N SER A 233 18.99 -20.19 9.59
CA SER A 233 19.53 -20.62 10.88
C SER A 233 20.43 -19.54 11.49
N ALA A 234 20.96 -19.83 12.68
CA ALA A 234 21.90 -18.93 13.35
C ALA A 234 23.18 -18.72 12.51
N ASP A 235 23.62 -19.72 11.75
CA ASP A 235 24.94 -19.70 11.10
C ASP A 235 24.86 -19.68 9.57
N ALA A 236 23.74 -20.09 8.98
CA ALA A 236 23.56 -20.13 7.54
C ALA A 236 22.10 -19.87 7.10
N GLY A 237 21.90 -19.74 5.80
CA GLY A 237 20.59 -19.61 5.17
C GLY A 237 20.43 -20.62 4.04
N GLY A 238 19.21 -21.14 3.90
CA GLY A 238 18.82 -22.09 2.87
C GLY A 238 17.62 -21.58 2.08
N ALA A 239 17.65 -21.79 0.77
CA ALA A 239 16.52 -21.52 -0.09
C ALA A 239 16.34 -22.59 -1.16
N PHE A 240 15.12 -22.76 -1.64
CA PHE A 240 14.75 -23.73 -2.67
C PHE A 240 13.76 -23.14 -3.67
N CYS A 241 14.00 -23.35 -4.96
CA CYS A 241 13.16 -22.89 -6.05
C CYS A 241 13.21 -23.89 -7.22
N GLN A 242 12.05 -24.47 -7.58
CA GLN A 242 11.88 -25.30 -8.79
C GLN A 242 12.93 -26.41 -9.00
N GLY A 243 13.36 -27.09 -7.93
CA GLY A 243 14.35 -28.18 -8.00
C GLY A 243 15.80 -27.73 -7.87
N ASP A 244 16.07 -26.42 -7.87
CA ASP A 244 17.37 -25.84 -7.53
C ASP A 244 17.37 -25.35 -6.07
N TRP A 245 18.54 -25.32 -5.46
CA TRP A 245 18.74 -24.90 -4.08
C TRP A 245 19.88 -23.90 -3.95
N TYR A 246 19.82 -23.11 -2.88
CA TYR A 246 20.82 -22.10 -2.58
C TYR A 246 21.17 -22.16 -1.09
N TYR A 247 22.46 -22.23 -0.81
CA TYR A 247 23.02 -22.22 0.53
C TYR A 247 24.00 -21.07 0.64
N THR A 248 24.01 -20.43 1.82
CA THR A 248 25.04 -19.45 2.16
C THR A 248 25.33 -19.52 3.65
N ALA A 249 26.60 -19.51 3.99
CA ALA A 249 27.05 -19.46 5.38
C ALA A 249 27.30 -18.00 5.77
N TRP A 250 26.70 -17.54 6.87
CA TRP A 250 26.76 -16.13 7.24
C TRP A 250 28.19 -15.67 7.51
N LEU A 251 28.98 -16.44 8.25
CA LEU A 251 30.33 -16.02 8.63
C LEU A 251 31.26 -15.81 7.42
N PRO A 252 31.42 -16.76 6.47
CA PRO A 252 32.30 -16.55 5.33
C PRO A 252 31.69 -15.65 4.25
N ASP A 253 30.39 -15.76 3.96
CA ASP A 253 29.79 -15.10 2.78
C ASP A 253 29.22 -13.71 3.10
N SER A 254 28.79 -13.49 4.34
CA SER A 254 28.14 -12.24 4.77
C SER A 254 28.37 -11.96 6.27
N PRO A 255 29.62 -11.70 6.70
CA PRO A 255 29.97 -11.62 8.12
C PRO A 255 29.12 -10.62 8.93
N HIS A 256 28.65 -9.56 8.28
CA HIS A 256 27.77 -8.54 8.87
C HIS A 256 26.38 -9.07 9.27
N LEU A 257 25.96 -10.22 8.74
CA LEU A 257 24.73 -10.90 9.11
C LEU A 257 24.92 -11.87 10.28
N THR A 258 26.14 -12.32 10.59
CA THR A 258 26.40 -13.30 11.66
C THR A 258 25.82 -12.84 13.01
N SER A 259 26.02 -11.57 13.36
CA SER A 259 25.49 -10.96 14.59
C SER A 259 24.08 -10.36 14.43
N ALA A 260 23.48 -10.45 13.23
CA ALA A 260 22.14 -9.91 12.99
C ALA A 260 21.06 -10.79 13.63
N HIS A 261 19.96 -10.15 14.01
CA HIS A 261 18.78 -10.83 14.52
C HIS A 261 18.20 -11.79 13.47
N ILE A 262 17.64 -12.92 13.91
CA ILE A 262 17.13 -13.99 13.02
C ILE A 262 16.16 -13.47 11.95
N ASN A 263 15.20 -12.61 12.31
CA ASN A 263 14.29 -11.95 11.37
C ASN A 263 14.99 -11.18 10.22
N VAL A 264 16.20 -10.63 10.46
CA VAL A 264 17.00 -9.97 9.41
C VAL A 264 17.65 -11.02 8.51
N LYS A 265 18.15 -12.12 9.09
CA LYS A 265 18.73 -13.25 8.35
C LYS A 265 17.69 -13.91 7.42
N GLU A 266 16.46 -14.10 7.91
CA GLU A 266 15.31 -14.60 7.12
C GLU A 266 15.00 -13.74 5.89
N LEU A 267 15.02 -12.42 6.09
CA LEU A 267 14.86 -11.49 4.98
C LEU A 267 16.08 -11.48 4.06
N ALA A 268 17.29 -11.64 4.61
CA ALA A 268 18.52 -11.65 3.84
C ALA A 268 18.62 -12.88 2.94
N ILE A 269 18.32 -14.09 3.44
CA ILE A 269 18.26 -15.30 2.61
C ILE A 269 17.24 -15.14 1.49
N THR A 270 16.10 -14.51 1.78
CA THR A 270 15.08 -14.22 0.76
C THR A 270 15.63 -13.30 -0.34
N VAL A 271 16.31 -12.21 0.02
CA VAL A 271 16.89 -11.29 -0.97
C VAL A 271 17.99 -11.97 -1.79
N SER A 272 18.88 -12.74 -1.15
CA SER A 272 19.94 -13.50 -1.82
C SER A 272 19.38 -14.56 -2.77
N ALA A 273 18.35 -15.28 -2.35
CA ALA A 273 17.62 -16.25 -3.18
C ALA A 273 17.05 -15.60 -4.45
N LEU A 274 16.42 -14.43 -4.32
CA LEU A 274 15.85 -13.74 -5.48
C LEU A 274 16.93 -13.20 -6.42
N HIS A 275 18.09 -12.79 -5.91
CA HIS A 275 19.25 -12.48 -6.74
C HIS A 275 19.78 -13.71 -7.48
N ARG A 276 19.90 -14.85 -6.80
CA ARG A 276 20.35 -16.12 -7.36
C ARG A 276 19.50 -16.54 -8.55
N TRP A 277 18.17 -16.47 -8.41
CA TRP A 277 17.23 -16.88 -9.45
C TRP A 277 16.71 -15.73 -10.32
N ALA A 278 17.31 -14.54 -10.26
CA ALA A 278 16.85 -13.35 -10.97
C ALA A 278 16.49 -13.57 -12.46
N PRO A 279 17.29 -14.29 -13.28
CA PRO A 279 16.95 -14.56 -14.69
C PRO A 279 15.67 -15.38 -14.85
N GLN A 280 15.39 -16.30 -13.93
CA GLN A 280 14.23 -17.18 -13.96
C GLN A 280 12.97 -16.50 -13.41
N LEU A 281 13.10 -15.41 -12.66
CA LEU A 281 11.98 -14.75 -12.00
C LEU A 281 11.38 -13.62 -12.84
N GLN A 282 12.03 -13.20 -13.93
CA GLN A 282 11.59 -12.04 -14.73
C GLN A 282 10.11 -12.10 -15.10
N ARG A 283 9.38 -10.99 -14.85
CA ARG A 283 7.94 -10.84 -15.12
C ARG A 283 7.04 -11.89 -14.45
N ARG A 284 7.44 -12.44 -13.31
CA ARG A 284 6.64 -13.39 -12.50
C ARG A 284 6.14 -12.75 -11.21
N HIS A 285 5.12 -13.38 -10.64
CA HIS A 285 4.73 -13.13 -9.26
C HIS A 285 5.46 -14.15 -8.37
N VAL A 286 6.30 -13.67 -7.46
CA VAL A 286 7.11 -14.51 -6.60
C VAL A 286 6.44 -14.64 -5.23
N VAL A 287 6.10 -15.86 -4.86
CA VAL A 287 5.55 -16.20 -3.55
C VAL A 287 6.68 -16.74 -2.69
N ILE A 288 7.05 -15.96 -1.67
CA ILE A 288 8.01 -16.38 -0.64
C ILE A 288 7.29 -17.22 0.40
N VAL A 289 7.80 -18.42 0.63
CA VAL A 289 7.34 -19.32 1.68
C VAL A 289 8.39 -19.32 2.77
N THR A 290 7.99 -18.94 3.98
CA THR A 290 8.86 -18.86 5.16
C THR A 290 8.06 -19.32 6.38
N ASP A 291 8.73 -19.83 7.40
CA ASP A 291 8.14 -20.09 8.71
C ASP A 291 8.32 -18.91 9.68
N ASN A 292 8.97 -17.83 9.23
CA ASN A 292 9.15 -16.63 10.03
C ASN A 292 8.05 -15.61 9.77
N SER A 293 7.14 -15.46 10.74
CA SER A 293 6.02 -14.52 10.65
C SER A 293 6.47 -13.05 10.53
N ALA A 294 7.64 -12.69 11.07
CA ALA A 294 8.16 -11.33 10.96
C ALA A 294 8.67 -11.05 9.53
N ALA A 295 9.38 -11.99 8.90
CA ALA A 295 9.80 -11.89 7.51
C ALA A 295 8.60 -11.80 6.57
N GLN A 296 7.60 -12.67 6.78
CA GLN A 296 6.33 -12.62 6.06
C GLN A 296 5.64 -11.26 6.17
N ALA A 297 5.57 -10.71 7.39
CA ALA A 297 4.96 -9.41 7.61
C ALA A 297 5.77 -8.26 6.98
N MET A 298 7.11 -8.30 7.02
CA MET A 298 7.98 -7.27 6.42
C MET A 298 7.86 -7.25 4.90
N LEU A 299 7.84 -8.42 4.26
CA LEU A 299 7.67 -8.57 2.81
C LEU A 299 6.31 -8.07 2.35
N ASN A 300 5.22 -8.45 3.03
CA ASN A 300 3.86 -8.05 2.62
C ASN A 300 3.52 -6.58 2.93
N LYS A 301 4.19 -5.96 3.91
CA LYS A 301 3.96 -4.55 4.28
C LYS A 301 4.91 -3.59 3.57
N ASP A 302 5.93 -4.08 2.86
CA ASP A 302 7.00 -3.29 2.25
C ASP A 302 7.69 -2.34 3.25
N THR A 303 7.83 -2.73 4.52
CA THR A 303 8.42 -1.85 5.53
C THR A 303 8.92 -2.59 6.76
N SER A 304 9.93 -2.01 7.42
CA SER A 304 10.42 -2.49 8.71
C SER A 304 10.93 -1.32 9.56
N PRO A 305 10.69 -1.32 10.89
CA PRO A 305 11.32 -0.37 11.81
C PRO A 305 12.82 -0.62 11.98
N CYS A 306 13.30 -1.83 11.71
CA CYS A 306 14.68 -2.23 11.86
C CYS A 306 15.51 -1.76 10.66
N SER A 307 16.57 -0.98 10.90
CA SER A 307 17.39 -0.37 9.85
C SER A 307 18.05 -1.41 8.91
N PRO A 308 18.69 -2.49 9.39
CA PRO A 308 19.17 -3.59 8.54
C PRO A 308 18.09 -4.19 7.63
N ALA A 309 16.92 -4.52 8.18
CA ALA A 309 15.81 -5.08 7.40
C ALA A 309 15.27 -4.07 6.37
N ALA A 310 15.17 -2.79 6.73
CA ALA A 310 14.75 -1.74 5.80
C ALA A 310 15.73 -1.57 4.62
N ARG A 311 17.03 -1.82 4.82
CA ARG A 311 18.03 -1.83 3.74
C ARG A 311 17.83 -3.02 2.81
N LEU A 312 17.58 -4.22 3.34
CA LEU A 312 17.27 -5.41 2.55
C LEU A 312 16.00 -5.21 1.72
N LEU A 313 14.94 -4.61 2.28
CA LEU A 313 13.72 -4.28 1.53
C LEU A 313 13.97 -3.28 0.38
N ARG A 314 14.98 -2.40 0.49
CA ARG A 314 15.36 -1.50 -0.63
C ARG A 314 16.05 -2.26 -1.75
N GLN A 315 16.97 -3.16 -1.40
CA GLN A 315 17.59 -4.05 -2.39
C GLN A 315 16.54 -4.88 -3.10
N LEU A 316 15.59 -5.43 -2.34
CA LEU A 316 14.44 -6.15 -2.88
C LEU A 316 13.58 -5.26 -3.80
N SER A 317 13.27 -4.03 -3.39
CA SER A 317 12.53 -3.05 -4.21
C SER A 317 13.22 -2.80 -5.56
N SER A 318 14.52 -2.51 -5.53
CA SER A 318 15.31 -2.29 -6.75
C SER A 318 15.34 -3.51 -7.66
N LEU A 319 15.56 -4.70 -7.09
CA LEU A 319 15.52 -5.97 -7.83
C LEU A 319 14.13 -6.22 -8.44
N ALA A 320 13.08 -5.98 -7.65
CA ALA A 320 11.71 -6.23 -8.08
C ALA A 320 11.29 -5.34 -9.25
N ILE A 321 11.67 -4.06 -9.19
CA ILE A 321 11.44 -3.10 -10.28
C ILE A 321 12.25 -3.50 -11.53
N ALA A 322 13.52 -3.86 -11.38
CA ALA A 322 14.39 -4.24 -12.49
C ALA A 322 13.90 -5.50 -13.24
N LEU A 323 13.36 -6.48 -12.51
CA LEU A 323 12.85 -7.73 -13.08
C LEU A 323 11.37 -7.68 -13.47
N ASP A 324 10.68 -6.57 -13.22
CA ASP A 324 9.22 -6.42 -13.35
C ASP A 324 8.44 -7.54 -12.60
N ILE A 325 8.88 -7.85 -11.38
CA ILE A 325 8.25 -8.87 -10.53
C ILE A 325 7.42 -8.24 -9.42
N THR A 326 6.48 -9.02 -8.93
CA THR A 326 5.74 -8.75 -7.70
C THR A 326 6.12 -9.80 -6.66
N VAL A 327 6.15 -9.41 -5.39
CA VAL A 327 6.55 -10.29 -4.29
C VAL A 327 5.42 -10.31 -3.27
N SER A 328 5.05 -11.51 -2.82
CA SER A 328 4.21 -11.72 -1.66
C SER A 328 4.80 -12.83 -0.80
N ALA A 329 4.40 -12.89 0.47
CA ALA A 329 4.90 -13.89 1.41
C ALA A 329 3.77 -14.63 2.13
N ILE A 330 3.94 -15.93 2.28
CA ILE A 330 3.06 -16.79 3.08
C ILE A 330 3.85 -17.44 4.21
N HIS A 331 3.21 -17.52 5.38
CA HIS A 331 3.76 -18.19 6.53
C HIS A 331 3.29 -19.64 6.55
N ILE A 332 4.21 -20.58 6.74
CA ILE A 332 3.91 -21.99 6.99
C ILE A 332 4.50 -22.43 8.34
N PRO A 333 3.96 -23.47 9.00
CA PRO A 333 4.64 -24.08 10.14
C PRO A 333 6.05 -24.53 9.76
N GLY A 334 7.05 -24.37 10.65
CA GLY A 334 8.42 -24.82 10.40
C GLY A 334 8.52 -26.32 10.15
N ALA A 335 7.63 -27.10 10.76
CA ALA A 335 7.48 -28.53 10.50
C ALA A 335 7.11 -28.83 9.04
N ASP A 336 6.55 -27.89 8.28
CA ASP A 336 6.26 -28.09 6.85
C ASP A 336 7.38 -27.53 5.95
N ASN A 337 8.40 -26.87 6.52
CA ASN A 337 9.50 -26.18 5.82
C ASN A 337 10.81 -26.98 5.72
N HIS A 338 10.71 -28.31 5.65
CA HIS A 338 11.86 -29.22 5.74
C HIS A 338 12.99 -28.98 4.73
N ILE A 339 12.68 -28.61 3.48
CA ILE A 339 13.71 -28.51 2.44
C ILE A 339 14.65 -27.32 2.71
N PRO A 340 14.16 -26.07 2.84
CA PRO A 340 15.01 -24.96 3.25
C PRO A 340 15.70 -25.15 4.61
N ASP A 341 15.02 -25.75 5.59
CA ASP A 341 15.60 -26.02 6.92
C ASP A 341 16.77 -27.02 6.85
N ALA A 342 16.66 -28.07 6.02
CA ALA A 342 17.78 -28.98 5.79
C ALA A 342 18.96 -28.24 5.11
N ILE A 343 18.67 -27.41 4.10
CA ILE A 343 19.69 -26.63 3.40
C ILE A 343 20.38 -25.65 4.35
N SER A 344 19.64 -24.94 5.20
CA SER A 344 20.17 -23.95 6.15
C SER A 344 21.03 -24.55 7.28
N ARG A 345 21.12 -25.90 7.34
CA ARG A 345 21.86 -26.68 8.32
C ARG A 345 22.99 -27.52 7.72
N LEU A 346 23.34 -27.33 6.44
CA LEU A 346 24.40 -28.08 5.77
C LEU A 346 25.80 -27.93 6.40
N HIS A 347 26.03 -26.92 7.24
CA HIS A 347 27.27 -26.75 8.01
C HIS A 347 27.39 -27.70 9.21
N LEU A 348 26.32 -28.39 9.60
CA LEU A 348 26.36 -29.28 10.75
C LEU A 348 26.99 -30.63 10.37
N PRO A 349 27.98 -31.13 11.12
CA PRO A 349 28.56 -32.44 10.86
C PRO A 349 27.50 -33.54 11.12
N GLY A 350 27.16 -34.33 10.11
CA GLY A 350 26.35 -35.55 10.26
C GLY A 350 24.98 -35.58 9.54
N GLN A 351 24.65 -34.63 8.66
CA GLN A 351 23.49 -34.85 7.77
C GLN A 351 23.83 -35.85 6.66
N PRO A 352 23.02 -36.88 6.41
CA PRO A 352 23.32 -37.87 5.37
C PRO A 352 23.29 -37.20 4.00
N SER A 353 24.31 -37.51 3.20
CA SER A 353 24.43 -37.20 1.78
C SER A 353 23.32 -37.88 0.98
N VAL A 354 22.08 -37.39 1.08
CA VAL A 354 20.96 -37.84 0.23
C VAL A 354 20.70 -36.82 -0.86
N TRP A 355 21.74 -36.41 -1.57
CA TRP A 355 21.59 -35.78 -2.88
C TRP A 355 22.79 -36.20 -3.74
N SER A 356 22.56 -37.15 -4.63
CA SER A 356 23.49 -37.48 -5.71
C SER A 356 23.83 -36.20 -6.48
N PRO A 357 25.11 -35.90 -6.76
CA PRO A 357 25.46 -34.72 -7.53
C PRO A 357 24.90 -34.87 -8.95
N PHE A 358 23.94 -34.02 -9.30
CA PHE A 358 23.56 -33.80 -10.69
C PHE A 358 24.79 -33.20 -11.38
N SER A 359 25.41 -33.98 -12.27
CA SER A 359 26.55 -33.50 -13.06
C SER A 359 26.08 -32.39 -13.99
N PRO A 360 26.66 -31.18 -13.93
CA PRO A 360 26.36 -30.16 -14.93
C PRO A 360 26.84 -30.65 -16.31
N PRO A 361 26.07 -30.46 -17.39
CA PRO A 361 26.56 -30.74 -18.73
C PRO A 361 27.77 -29.85 -19.00
N SER A 362 28.87 -30.48 -19.38
CA SER A 362 30.12 -29.83 -19.78
C SER A 362 29.86 -28.80 -20.88
N LEU A 363 30.04 -27.52 -20.57
CA LEU A 363 30.20 -26.47 -21.57
C LEU A 363 31.55 -26.68 -22.25
N ALA A 364 31.52 -27.32 -23.42
CA ALA A 364 32.62 -27.29 -24.36
C ALA A 364 32.79 -25.84 -24.85
N LEU A 365 33.93 -25.26 -24.53
CA LEU A 365 34.44 -24.04 -25.15
C LEU A 365 34.67 -24.32 -26.64
N CYS A 366 33.93 -23.61 -27.48
CA CYS A 366 34.33 -23.20 -28.83
C CYS A 366 33.90 -21.75 -29.01
#